data_AF-A0A833EBB0-F1
#
_entry.id   AF-A0A833EBB0-F1
#
_cell.length_a   1.000
_cell.length_b   1.000
_cell.length_c   1.000
_cell.angle_alpha   90.00
_cell.angle_beta   90.00
_cell.angle_gamma   90.00
#
_symmetry.space_group_name_H-M   'P 1'
#
loop_
_entity.id
_entity.type
_entity.pdbx_description
1 polymer ?
#
loop_
_entity_poly.entity_id
_entity_poly.type
_entity_poly.pdbx_seq_one_letter_code
_entity_poly.pdbx_strand_id
1 'polypeptide(L)'
;MGNHEHVARLITILSVEEGLKTELAYPIRIRAMIEGRPLKKEDTVAILHILGTTSYQVFFLEDKRSLEVIKSELDKMGVSLNYDSERILERYLERKDRQG
;
A
#
# COMPACT_ATOMS: atom_id res chain seq x y z
N MET A 1 11.18 -9.54 -17.54
CA MET A 1 10.22 -8.44 -17.36
C MET A 1 8.84 -9.05 -17.54
N GLY A 2 8.00 -9.06 -16.49
CA GLY A 2 6.62 -9.52 -16.62
C GLY A 2 5.82 -8.59 -17.54
N ASN A 3 4.89 -9.14 -18.32
CA ASN A 3 3.90 -8.32 -19.00
C ASN A 3 2.92 -7.79 -17.94
N HIS A 4 3.13 -6.56 -17.48
CA HIS A 4 2.17 -5.92 -16.58
C HIS A 4 0.99 -5.39 -17.40
N GLU A 5 -0.20 -5.93 -17.16
CA GLU A 5 -1.43 -5.49 -17.84
C GLU A 5 -2.04 -4.26 -17.14
N HIS A 6 -1.65 -3.99 -15.89
CA HIS A 6 -2.20 -2.92 -15.08
C HIS A 6 -1.13 -2.11 -14.35
N VAL A 7 -1.50 -0.89 -13.96
CA VAL A 7 -0.66 0.05 -13.23
C VAL A 7 -1.34 0.43 -11.91
N ALA A 8 -0.60 0.37 -10.82
CA ALA A 8 -0.99 0.85 -9.50
C ALA A 8 -0.53 2.30 -9.29
N ARG A 9 -1.44 3.14 -8.80
CA ARG A 9 -1.15 4.51 -8.38
C ARG A 9 -1.48 4.67 -6.90
N LEU A 10 -0.52 5.13 -6.12
CA LEU A 10 -0.72 5.56 -4.74
C LEU A 10 -1.73 6.69 -4.68
N ILE A 11 -2.77 6.49 -3.88
CA ILE A 11 -3.79 7.50 -3.61
C ILE A 11 -3.46 8.27 -2.34
N THR A 12 -3.05 7.55 -1.29
CA THR A 12 -2.77 8.16 0.01
C THR A 12 -1.93 7.25 0.90
N ILE A 13 -1.31 7.85 1.91
CA ILE A 13 -0.66 7.19 3.05
C ILE A 13 -1.23 7.83 4.31
N LEU A 14 -1.82 7.03 5.20
CA LEU A 14 -2.53 7.52 6.37
C LEU A 14 -2.60 6.46 7.48
N SER A 15 -2.96 6.87 8.70
CA SER A 15 -3.16 5.93 9.80
C SER A 15 -4.41 5.06 9.58
N VAL A 16 -4.41 3.85 10.12
CA VAL A 16 -5.59 2.98 10.12
C VAL A 16 -6.79 3.68 10.74
N GLU A 17 -6.59 4.45 11.81
CA GLU A 17 -7.68 5.22 12.42
C GLU A 17 -8.35 6.19 11.43
N GLU A 18 -7.56 6.98 10.70
CA GLU A 18 -8.07 7.91 9.70
C GLU A 18 -8.74 7.14 8.56
N GLY A 19 -8.12 6.08 8.08
CA GLY A 19 -8.61 5.29 6.94
C GLY A 19 -9.95 4.63 7.22
N LEU A 20 -10.15 4.15 8.45
CA LEU A 20 -11.40 3.54 8.90
C LEU A 20 -12.58 4.53 8.98
N LYS A 21 -12.32 5.85 8.92
CA LYS A 21 -13.34 6.91 8.88
C LYS A 21 -13.70 7.33 7.45
N THR A 22 -13.12 6.69 6.43
CA THR A 22 -13.32 7.00 5.00
C THR A 22 -13.93 5.82 4.24
N GLU A 23 -14.20 6.00 2.95
CA GLU A 23 -14.59 4.92 2.02
C GLU A 23 -13.53 3.81 1.87
N LEU A 24 -12.29 4.05 2.30
CA LEU A 24 -11.19 3.09 2.24
C LEU A 24 -11.20 2.09 3.43
N ALA A 25 -12.14 2.23 4.36
CA ALA A 25 -12.25 1.37 5.54
C ALA A 25 -12.39 -0.11 5.18
N TYR A 26 -13.17 -0.44 4.15
CA TYR A 26 -13.40 -1.82 3.75
C TYR A 26 -12.15 -2.49 3.18
N PRO A 27 -11.43 -1.92 2.19
CA PRO A 27 -10.13 -2.44 1.73
C PRO A 27 -9.12 -2.67 2.86
N ILE A 28 -9.03 -1.74 3.83
CA ILE A 28 -8.11 -1.86 4.98
C ILE A 28 -8.46 -3.08 5.83
N ARG A 29 -9.75 -3.28 6.16
CA ARG A 29 -10.22 -4.42 6.95
C ARG A 29 -9.98 -5.75 6.25
N ILE A 30 -10.27 -5.81 4.95
CA ILE A 30 -10.04 -7.02 4.15
C ILE A 30 -8.56 -7.37 4.12
N ARG A 31 -7.68 -6.38 3.92
CA ARG A 31 -6.23 -6.63 3.91
C ARG A 31 -5.73 -7.15 5.26
N ALA A 32 -6.16 -6.56 6.37
CA ALA A 32 -5.79 -7.04 7.70
C ALA A 32 -6.25 -8.48 7.95
N MET A 33 -7.46 -8.82 7.51
CA MET A 33 -8.01 -10.17 7.60
C MET A 33 -7.19 -11.18 6.76
N ILE A 34 -6.80 -10.81 5.54
CA ILE A 34 -5.93 -11.65 4.68
C ILE A 34 -4.55 -11.86 5.32
N GLU A 35 -3.97 -10.82 5.91
CA GLU A 35 -2.67 -10.89 6.60
C GLU A 35 -2.74 -11.53 7.99
N GLY A 36 -3.93 -11.87 8.49
CA GLY A 36 -4.13 -12.41 9.83
C GLY A 36 -3.66 -11.49 10.96
N ARG A 37 -3.60 -10.17 10.71
CA ARG A 37 -3.08 -9.18 11.65
C ARG A 37 -4.20 -8.37 12.33
N PRO A 38 -4.02 -7.94 13.59
CA PRO A 38 -4.92 -6.99 14.21
C PRO A 38 -4.82 -5.61 13.52
N LEU A 39 -5.93 -4.88 13.51
CA LEU A 39 -5.95 -3.47 13.12
C LEU A 39 -5.59 -2.60 14.33
N LYS A 40 -4.35 -2.11 14.37
CA LYS A 40 -3.97 -1.08 15.34
C LYS A 40 -4.24 0.29 14.73
N LYS A 41 -4.73 1.23 15.53
CA LYS A 41 -5.19 2.55 15.04
C LYS A 41 -4.02 3.40 14.51
N GLU A 42 -2.88 3.23 15.15
CA GLU A 42 -1.60 3.87 14.91
C GLU A 42 -0.82 3.28 13.73
N ASP A 43 -1.20 2.09 13.24
CA ASP A 43 -0.55 1.49 12.07
C ASP A 43 -0.73 2.41 10.86
N THR A 44 0.32 2.59 10.07
CA THR A 44 0.24 3.36 8.82
C THR A 44 0.00 2.42 7.63
N VAL A 45 -0.86 2.84 6.72
CA VAL A 45 -1.17 2.13 5.48
C VAL A 45 -0.90 2.98 4.25
N ALA A 46 -0.33 2.38 3.21
CA ALA A 46 -0.35 2.90 1.84
C ALA A 46 -1.51 2.28 1.07
N ILE A 47 -2.25 3.10 0.33
CA ILE A 47 -3.41 2.66 -0.45
C ILE A 47 -3.16 3.00 -1.91
N LEU A 48 -3.14 1.96 -2.74
CA LEU A 48 -2.93 2.06 -4.17
C LEU A 48 -4.21 1.68 -4.93
N HIS A 49 -4.56 2.48 -5.91
CA HIS A 49 -5.64 2.21 -6.84
C HIS A 49 -5.07 1.53 -8.10
N ILE A 50 -5.66 0.41 -8.50
CA ILE A 50 -5.30 -0.25 -9.77
C ILE A 50 -6.07 0.45 -10.89
N LEU A 51 -5.34 1.20 -11.71
CA LEU A 51 -5.90 2.03 -12.78
C LEU A 51 -6.71 1.19 -13.77
N GLY A 52 -7.85 1.71 -14.20
CA GLY A 52 -8.80 1.00 -15.07
C GLY A 52 -9.72 0.03 -14.32
N THR A 53 -9.62 -0.07 -13.00
CA THR A 53 -10.49 -0.92 -12.16
C THR A 53 -11.09 -0.12 -11.00
N THR A 54 -11.93 -0.75 -10.18
CA THR A 54 -12.39 -0.23 -8.87
C THR A 54 -11.61 -0.84 -7.70
N SER A 55 -10.50 -1.53 -7.97
CA SER A 55 -9.74 -2.30 -6.99
C SER A 55 -8.69 -1.45 -6.28
N TYR A 56 -8.61 -1.60 -4.97
CA TYR A 56 -7.61 -0.96 -4.11
C TYR A 56 -6.71 -2.02 -3.46
N GLN A 57 -5.41 -1.78 -3.50
CA GLN A 57 -4.41 -2.57 -2.79
C GLN A 57 -3.92 -1.78 -1.58
N VAL A 58 -3.98 -2.42 -0.41
CA VAL A 58 -3.56 -1.83 0.86
C VAL A 58 -2.29 -2.51 1.33
N PHE A 59 -1.32 -1.71 1.77
CA PHE A 59 -0.05 -2.18 2.32
C PHE A 59 0.19 -1.52 3.68
N PHE A 60 0.22 -2.32 4.74
CA PHE A 60 0.62 -1.85 6.08
C PHE A 60 2.12 -1.58 6.12
N LEU A 61 2.54 -0.36 6.41
CA LEU A 61 3.93 0.10 6.34
C LEU A 61 4.71 -0.09 7.65
N GLU A 62 4.31 -1.04 8.50
CA GLU A 62 5.01 -1.31 9.77
C GLU A 62 6.24 -2.20 9.60
N ASP A 63 7.32 -1.79 10.29
CA ASP A 63 8.70 -2.28 10.51
C ASP A 63 9.44 -3.21 9.54
N LYS A 64 8.83 -3.76 8.48
CA LYS A 64 9.51 -4.67 7.55
C LYS A 64 9.05 -4.56 6.10
N ARG A 65 8.24 -3.55 5.76
CA ARG A 65 7.71 -3.40 4.41
C ARG A 65 8.56 -2.42 3.61
N SER A 66 9.56 -2.96 2.91
CA SER A 66 10.34 -2.19 1.96
C SER A 66 9.58 -1.96 0.66
N LEU A 67 10.05 -0.99 -0.13
CA LEU A 67 9.49 -0.70 -1.45
C LEU A 67 9.53 -1.94 -2.37
N GLU A 68 10.59 -2.76 -2.26
CA GLU A 68 10.77 -3.99 -3.02
C GLU A 68 9.70 -5.04 -2.68
N VAL A 69 9.28 -5.13 -1.41
CA VAL A 69 8.19 -6.03 -0.99
C VAL A 69 6.88 -5.58 -1.64
N ILE A 70 6.58 -4.29 -1.61
CA ILE A 70 5.38 -3.72 -2.25
C ILE A 70 5.39 -4.03 -3.75
N LYS A 71 6.51 -3.76 -4.43
CA LYS A 71 6.67 -4.04 -5.87
C LYS A 71 6.53 -5.54 -6.17
N SER A 72 7.11 -6.42 -5.36
CA SER A 72 7.04 -7.87 -5.55
C SER A 72 5.61 -8.39 -5.39
N GLU A 73 4.83 -7.88 -4.44
CA GLU A 73 3.43 -8.24 -4.30
C GLU A 73 2.57 -7.77 -5.48
N LEU A 74 2.82 -6.55 -6.00
CA LEU A 74 2.15 -6.05 -7.20
C LEU A 74 2.54 -6.89 -8.44
N ASP A 75 3.82 -7.26 -8.58
CA ASP A 75 4.33 -8.06 -9.69
C ASP A 75 3.68 -9.45 -9.75
N LYS A 76 3.45 -10.10 -8.59
CA LYS A 76 2.70 -11.37 -8.49
C LYS A 76 1.26 -11.26 -9.01
N MET A 77 0.72 -10.04 -9.08
CA MET A 77 -0.63 -9.75 -9.59
C MET A 77 -0.63 -9.27 -11.05
N GLY A 78 0.53 -9.22 -11.72
CA GLY A 78 0.65 -8.62 -13.05
C GLY A 78 0.48 -7.10 -13.05
N VAL A 79 0.72 -6.45 -11.91
CA VAL A 79 0.56 -5.01 -11.72
C VAL A 79 1.92 -4.34 -11.54
N SER A 80 2.14 -3.23 -12.24
CA SER A 80 3.33 -2.38 -12.04
C SER A 80 3.01 -1.17 -11.15
N LEU A 81 3.96 -0.72 -10.34
CA LEU A 81 3.84 0.55 -9.62
C LEU A 81 4.24 1.71 -10.54
N ASN A 82 3.44 2.77 -10.62
CA ASN A 82 3.84 3.92 -11.43
C ASN A 82 5.02 4.68 -10.79
N TYR A 83 5.83 5.33 -11.64
CA TYR A 83 7.07 6.00 -11.24
C TYR A 83 6.87 7.03 -10.11
N ASP A 84 5.81 7.85 -10.19
CA ASP A 84 5.58 8.88 -9.18
C ASP A 84 5.23 8.28 -7.81
N SER A 85 4.38 7.25 -7.79
CA SER A 85 4.01 6.55 -6.55
C SER A 85 5.21 5.84 -5.94
N GLU A 86 6.06 5.25 -6.78
CA GLU A 86 7.32 4.66 -6.35
C GLU A 86 8.18 5.69 -5.62
N ARG A 87 8.38 6.87 -6.20
CA ARG A 87 9.20 7.94 -5.59
C ARG A 87 8.59 8.49 -4.31
N ILE A 88 7.27 8.57 -4.21
CA ILE A 88 6.58 9.00 -2.99
C ILE A 88 6.76 7.96 -1.88
N LEU A 89 6.55 6.67 -2.19
CA LEU A 89 6.70 5.57 -1.23
C LEU A 89 8.16 5.44 -0.76
N GLU A 90 9.12 5.51 -1.68
CA GLU A 90 10.56 5.50 -1.37
C GLU A 90 10.91 6.59 -0.35
N ARG A 91 10.54 7.84 -0.65
CA ARG A 91 10.79 8.98 0.26
C ARG A 91 10.08 8.84 1.60
N TYR A 92 8.88 8.26 1.62
CA TYR A 92 8.15 8.05 2.87
C TYR A 92 8.86 7.02 3.75
N LEU A 93 9.23 5.87 3.18
CA LEU A 93 9.92 4.79 3.89
C LEU A 93 11.30 5.24 4.38
N GLU A 94 12.10 5.93 3.55
CA GLU A 94 13.38 6.50 3.98
C GLU A 94 13.25 7.46 5.17
N ARG A 95 12.19 8.28 5.21
CA ARG A 95 11.94 9.20 6.33
C ARG A 95 11.49 8.47 7.59
N LYS A 96 10.76 7.37 7.44
CA LYS A 96 10.34 6.52 8.57
C LYS A 96 11.58 5.85 9.19
N ASP A 97 12.46 5.29 8.37
CA ASP A 97 13.69 4.62 8.82
C ASP A 97 14.67 5.57 9.55
N ARG A 98 14.70 6.86 9.20
CA ARG A 98 15.54 7.87 9.87
C ARG A 98 14.98 8.37 11.20
N GLN A 99 13.72 8.08 11.51
CA GLN A 99 13.04 8.52 12.73
C GLN A 99 12.86 7.39 13.75
N GLY A 100 13.24 6.16 13.39
CA GLY A 100 13.25 4.98 14.27
C GLY A 100 14.56 4.78 15.01
#